data_AF-A0A524NYE9-F1
#
_entry.id   AF-A0A524NYE9-F1
#
_cell.length_a   1.000
_cell.length_b   1.000
_cell.length_c   1.000
_cell.angle_alpha   90.00
_cell.angle_beta   90.00
_cell.angle_gamma   90.00
#
_symmetry.space_group_name_H-M   'P 1'
#
loop_
_entity.id
_entity.type
_entity.pdbx_description
1 polymer ?
#
loop_
_entity_poly.entity_id
_entity_poly.type
_entity_poly.pdbx_seq_one_letter_code
_entity_poly.pdbx_strand_id
1 'polypeptide(L)'
;MALDPEFVADCPYGPEAICIDDLVEVDKEAGIIRARMTTRPDLPLTRDQRTHPIRHPRHVSGGLMVHITGMLGFMHTYYVLGLRHADGWIGYGGRIYDARFAALATMGPPLDLELRATKVRQRETQVFGRYEFRFTQGDTLIYQGDQAAMWMKVSES
;
A
#
# COMPACT_ATOMS: atom_id res chain seq x y z
N MET A 1 5.61 6.39 -12.82
CA MET A 1 6.98 6.91 -12.62
C MET A 1 7.63 5.97 -11.64
N ALA A 2 8.87 5.55 -11.88
CA ALA A 2 9.58 4.74 -10.90
C ALA A 2 9.60 5.45 -9.54
N LEU A 3 9.65 4.68 -8.46
CA LEU A 3 9.71 5.25 -7.12
C LEU A 3 10.96 6.12 -6.94
N ASP A 4 10.76 7.28 -6.32
CA ASP A 4 11.84 8.21 -5.96
C ASP A 4 12.84 7.52 -5.03
N PRO A 5 14.15 7.52 -5.33
CA PRO A 5 15.18 7.01 -4.44
C PRO A 5 15.12 7.59 -3.01
N GLU A 6 14.73 8.85 -2.85
CA GLU A 6 14.59 9.48 -1.53
C GLU A 6 13.42 8.86 -0.75
N PHE A 7 12.31 8.55 -1.43
CA PHE A 7 11.20 7.82 -0.82
C PHE A 7 11.61 6.41 -0.40
N VAL A 8 12.35 5.70 -1.26
CA VAL A 8 12.82 4.34 -0.95
C VAL A 8 13.78 4.35 0.24
N ALA A 9 14.67 5.33 0.32
CA ALA A 9 15.59 5.49 1.45
C ALA A 9 14.89 5.87 2.76
N ASP A 10 13.80 6.66 2.68
CA ASP A 10 12.98 7.03 3.84
C ASP A 10 12.03 5.90 4.26
N CYS A 11 11.79 4.88 3.43
CA CYS A 11 10.82 3.84 3.74
C CYS A 11 11.29 2.96 4.92
N PRO A 12 10.41 2.68 5.92
CA PRO A 12 10.76 1.75 7.00
C PRO A 12 10.91 0.29 6.53
N TYR A 13 10.54 0.01 5.27
CA TYR A 13 10.70 -1.29 4.63
C TYR A 13 11.75 -1.22 3.54
N GLY A 14 12.60 -2.25 3.46
CA GLY A 14 13.55 -2.39 2.36
C GLY A 14 12.84 -2.59 1.00
N PRO A 15 13.54 -2.37 -0.13
CA PRO A 15 12.94 -2.37 -1.48
C PRO A 15 12.09 -3.60 -1.81
N GLU A 16 12.54 -4.79 -1.42
CA GLU A 16 11.82 -6.05 -1.66
C GLU A 16 10.47 -6.15 -0.94
N ALA A 17 10.28 -5.40 0.14
CA ALA A 17 9.02 -5.33 0.87
C ALA A 17 8.14 -4.17 0.41
N ILE A 18 8.65 -3.18 -0.34
CA ILE A 18 7.82 -2.10 -0.89
C ILE A 18 6.83 -2.66 -1.93
N CYS A 19 7.28 -3.60 -2.76
CA CYS A 19 6.54 -4.31 -3.81
C CYS A 19 5.92 -3.43 -4.93
N ILE A 20 5.61 -2.16 -4.68
CA ILE A 20 5.12 -1.19 -5.65
C ILE A 20 6.26 -0.75 -6.56
N ASP A 21 6.06 -0.77 -7.87
CA ASP A 21 7.11 -0.42 -8.84
C ASP A 21 7.01 1.05 -9.27
N ASP A 22 5.78 1.55 -9.45
CA ASP A 22 5.53 2.88 -9.99
C ASP A 22 4.53 3.67 -9.15
N LEU A 23 4.85 4.94 -8.92
CA LEU A 23 3.89 5.98 -8.56
C LEU A 23 3.28 6.53 -9.84
N VAL A 24 1.97 6.35 -10.02
CA VAL A 24 1.22 6.78 -11.21
C VAL A 24 0.72 8.20 -11.04
N GLU A 25 0.15 8.53 -9.87
CA GLU A 25 -0.45 9.83 -9.61
C GLU A 25 -0.43 10.17 -8.12
N VAL A 26 -0.27 11.47 -7.83
CA VAL A 26 -0.50 12.07 -6.52
C VAL A 26 -1.47 13.24 -6.71
N ASP A 27 -2.69 13.08 -6.23
CA ASP A 27 -3.64 14.19 -6.12
C ASP A 27 -3.67 14.64 -4.66
N LYS A 28 -2.96 15.73 -4.36
CA LYS A 28 -2.85 16.24 -2.99
C LYS A 28 -4.15 16.85 -2.49
N GLU A 29 -4.97 17.42 -3.38
CA GLU A 29 -6.22 18.07 -3.01
C GLU A 29 -7.29 17.03 -2.67
N ALA A 30 -7.41 15.98 -3.49
CA ALA A 30 -8.36 14.90 -3.25
C ALA A 30 -7.83 13.79 -2.32
N GLY A 31 -6.57 13.86 -1.89
CA GLY A 31 -5.92 12.86 -1.04
C GLY A 31 -5.79 11.48 -1.69
N ILE A 32 -5.50 11.45 -2.99
CA ILE A 32 -5.40 10.21 -3.78
C ILE A 32 -3.94 9.88 -4.06
N ILE A 33 -3.61 8.60 -3.89
CA ILE A 33 -2.40 7.99 -4.44
C ILE A 33 -2.82 6.91 -5.42
N ARG A 34 -2.28 6.96 -6.65
CA ARG A 34 -2.35 5.85 -7.61
C ARG A 34 -0.97 5.30 -7.85
N ALA A 35 -0.86 3.99 -7.82
CA ALA A 35 0.40 3.27 -8.00
C ALA A 35 0.19 1.99 -8.79
N ARG A 36 1.29 1.37 -9.20
CA ARG A 36 1.27 0.11 -9.94
C ARG A 36 2.26 -0.89 -9.35
N MET A 37 1.83 -2.15 -9.29
CA MET A 37 2.63 -3.28 -8.82
C MET A 37 2.57 -4.43 -9.83
N THR A 38 3.72 -4.88 -10.28
CA THR A 38 3.90 -6.03 -11.16
C THR A 38 3.66 -7.31 -10.37
N THR A 39 2.87 -8.22 -10.93
CA THR A 39 2.54 -9.50 -10.30
C THR A 39 3.59 -10.56 -10.66
N ARG A 40 4.69 -10.56 -9.91
CA ARG A 40 5.84 -11.44 -10.13
C ARG A 40 5.85 -12.65 -9.16
N PRO A 41 6.35 -13.82 -9.59
CA PRO A 41 6.27 -15.06 -8.79
C PRO A 41 7.17 -15.06 -7.55
N ASP A 42 8.16 -14.18 -7.50
CA ASP A 42 9.13 -14.01 -6.42
C ASP A 42 8.67 -13.03 -5.32
N LEU A 43 7.48 -12.43 -5.45
CA LEU A 43 6.88 -11.59 -4.42
C LEU A 43 6.83 -12.32 -3.05
N PRO A 44 6.98 -11.58 -1.92
CA PRO A 44 6.81 -12.13 -0.58
C PRO A 44 5.48 -12.88 -0.43
N LEU A 45 5.50 -14.02 0.27
CA LEU A 45 4.40 -14.98 0.43
C LEU A 45 3.96 -15.67 -0.88
N THR A 46 3.96 -14.99 -2.03
CA THR A 46 3.65 -15.57 -3.33
C THR A 46 4.66 -16.62 -3.73
N ARG A 47 5.96 -16.38 -3.52
CA ARG A 47 7.03 -17.34 -3.85
C ARG A 47 6.88 -18.69 -3.13
N ASP A 48 6.38 -18.66 -1.91
CA ASP A 48 6.28 -19.81 -1.01
C ASP A 48 4.95 -20.58 -1.15
N GLN A 49 4.07 -20.17 -2.07
CA GLN A 49 2.83 -20.88 -2.35
C GLN A 49 3.08 -22.29 -2.92
N ARG A 50 2.43 -23.30 -2.34
CA ARG A 50 2.31 -24.62 -2.95
C ARG A 50 1.25 -24.57 -4.05
N THR A 51 1.69 -24.55 -5.30
CA THR A 51 0.79 -24.28 -6.44
C THR A 51 0.15 -25.55 -6.99
N HIS A 52 -1.12 -25.46 -7.36
CA HIS A 52 -1.81 -26.41 -8.23
C HIS A 52 -2.40 -25.64 -9.42
N PRO A 53 -2.21 -26.08 -10.68
CA PRO A 53 -2.56 -25.29 -11.86
C PRO A 53 -4.03 -24.80 -11.90
N ILE A 54 -4.96 -25.62 -11.38
CA ILE A 54 -6.40 -25.30 -11.35
C ILE A 54 -6.89 -24.86 -9.95
N ARG A 55 -6.62 -25.64 -8.91
CA ARG A 55 -7.20 -25.44 -7.56
C ARG A 55 -6.55 -24.32 -6.76
N HIS A 56 -5.28 -24.05 -7.00
CA HIS A 56 -4.50 -23.05 -6.26
C HIS A 56 -3.40 -22.51 -7.16
N PRO A 57 -3.77 -21.79 -8.24
CA PRO A 57 -2.78 -21.15 -9.08
C PRO A 57 -1.99 -20.13 -8.26
N ARG A 58 -0.76 -19.86 -8.68
CA ARG A 58 0.05 -18.82 -8.05
C ARG A 58 -0.66 -17.47 -8.18
N HIS A 59 -0.74 -16.73 -7.09
CA HIS A 59 -1.45 -15.46 -7.03
C HIS A 59 -0.81 -14.53 -5.99
N VAL A 60 -1.13 -13.24 -6.05
CA VAL A 60 -0.77 -12.31 -4.97
C VAL A 60 -1.59 -12.67 -3.73
N SER A 61 -0.92 -13.03 -2.64
CA SER A 61 -1.62 -13.47 -1.42
C SER A 61 -2.44 -12.32 -0.79
N GLY A 62 -3.54 -12.67 -0.12
CA GLY A 62 -4.36 -11.68 0.59
C GLY A 62 -3.57 -10.96 1.70
N GLY A 63 -2.64 -11.64 2.36
CA GLY A 63 -1.75 -11.02 3.35
C GLY A 63 -0.83 -9.96 2.73
N LEU A 64 -0.28 -10.24 1.54
CA LEU A 64 0.51 -9.24 0.81
C LEU A 64 -0.36 -8.06 0.37
N MET A 65 -1.62 -8.27 -0.03
CA MET A 65 -2.52 -7.16 -0.34
C MET A 65 -2.74 -6.20 0.82
N VAL A 66 -2.90 -6.73 2.04
CA VAL A 66 -3.01 -5.89 3.25
C VAL A 66 -1.70 -5.17 3.54
N HIS A 67 -0.54 -5.77 3.24
CA HIS A 67 0.73 -5.05 3.33
C HIS A 67 0.79 -3.88 2.33
N ILE A 68 0.32 -4.07 1.09
CA ILE A 68 0.25 -3.01 0.08
C ILE A 68 -0.63 -1.82 0.54
N THR A 69 -1.72 -2.06 1.28
CA THR A 69 -2.53 -0.95 1.82
C THR A 69 -1.73 -0.10 2.83
N GLY A 70 -0.86 -0.74 3.62
CA GLY A 70 0.09 -0.03 4.49
C GLY A 70 1.11 0.80 3.70
N MET A 71 1.68 0.23 2.63
CA MET A 71 2.62 0.93 1.75
C MET A 71 2.01 2.15 1.06
N LEU A 72 0.77 2.04 0.57
CA LEU A 72 0.02 3.17 0.01
C LEU A 72 -0.25 4.24 1.09
N GLY A 73 -0.57 3.81 2.32
CA GLY A 73 -0.71 4.74 3.45
C GLY A 73 0.57 5.53 3.71
N PHE A 74 1.74 4.88 3.64
CA PHE A 74 3.04 5.55 3.74
C PHE A 74 3.31 6.50 2.58
N MET A 75 3.00 6.10 1.34
CA MET A 75 3.07 6.99 0.18
C MET A 75 2.19 8.23 0.36
N HIS A 76 0.97 8.05 0.87
CA HIS A 76 0.09 9.18 1.16
C HIS A 76 0.71 10.13 2.19
N THR A 77 1.23 9.63 3.31
CA THR A 77 1.85 10.52 4.31
C THR A 77 3.11 11.20 3.79
N TYR A 78 3.91 10.51 2.97
CA TYR A 78 5.13 11.05 2.39
C TYR A 78 4.82 12.12 1.32
N TYR A 79 4.01 11.80 0.31
CA TYR A 79 3.78 12.66 -0.85
C TYR A 79 2.69 13.72 -0.63
N VAL A 80 1.64 13.41 0.14
CA VAL A 80 0.50 14.32 0.37
C VAL A 80 0.71 15.14 1.63
N LEU A 81 1.10 14.51 2.74
CA LEU A 81 1.21 15.21 4.04
C LEU A 81 2.62 15.71 4.36
N GLY A 82 3.65 15.28 3.61
CA GLY A 82 5.03 15.69 3.83
C GLY A 82 5.66 15.14 5.12
N LEU A 83 5.15 14.02 5.64
CA LEU A 83 5.67 13.38 6.85
C LEU A 83 6.75 12.37 6.48
N ARG A 84 7.97 12.56 7.00
CA ARG A 84 9.13 11.70 6.72
C ARG A 84 9.44 10.77 7.88
N HIS A 85 9.82 9.54 7.56
CA HIS A 85 10.33 8.61 8.56
C HIS A 85 11.65 9.09 9.18
N ALA A 86 12.54 9.68 8.38
CA ALA A 86 13.78 10.30 8.84
C ALA A 86 13.56 11.43 9.85
N ASP A 87 12.38 12.07 9.83
CA ASP A 87 11.98 13.09 10.81
C ASP A 87 11.28 12.49 12.06
N GLY A 88 11.31 11.17 12.21
CA GLY A 88 10.74 10.42 13.33
C GLY A 88 9.26 10.05 13.17
N TRP A 89 8.65 10.23 12.00
CA TRP A 89 7.26 9.82 11.78
C TRP A 89 7.15 8.32 11.47
N ILE A 90 6.40 7.59 12.29
CA ILE A 90 6.18 6.16 12.11
C ILE A 90 4.68 5.86 12.05
N GLY A 91 4.28 5.03 11.08
CA GLY A 91 2.90 4.62 10.87
C GLY A 91 2.63 3.21 11.38
N TYR A 92 1.45 3.02 11.98
CA TYR A 92 0.94 1.73 12.38
C TYR A 92 -0.50 1.57 11.88
N GLY A 93 -0.81 0.42 11.30
CA GLY A 93 -2.18 0.03 10.98
C GLY A 93 -3.01 0.02 12.26
N GLY A 94 -4.10 0.78 12.29
CA GLY A 94 -4.97 0.91 13.45
C GLY A 94 -6.14 -0.07 13.40
N ARG A 95 -6.84 -0.12 12.26
CA ARG A 95 -8.02 -0.99 12.09
C ARG A 95 -8.34 -1.22 10.62
N ILE A 96 -8.75 -2.45 10.28
CA ILE A 96 -9.44 -2.78 9.04
C ILE A 96 -10.94 -2.81 9.36
N TYR A 97 -11.71 -1.94 8.72
CA TYR A 97 -13.18 -1.90 8.85
C TYR A 97 -13.85 -2.83 7.87
N ASP A 98 -13.37 -2.84 6.64
CA ASP A 98 -13.80 -3.74 5.59
C ASP A 98 -12.60 -4.16 4.72
N ALA A 99 -12.64 -5.40 4.24
CA ALA A 99 -11.66 -5.97 3.33
C ALA A 99 -12.32 -7.06 2.48
N ARG A 100 -12.54 -6.73 1.22
CA ARG A 100 -13.14 -7.63 0.23
C ARG A 100 -12.11 -8.08 -0.78
N PHE A 101 -11.84 -9.37 -0.81
CA PHE A 101 -11.04 -10.04 -1.84
C PHE A 101 -11.99 -10.57 -2.93
N ALA A 102 -12.20 -9.76 -3.97
CA ALA A 102 -13.24 -9.98 -4.97
C ALA A 102 -12.85 -11.02 -6.04
N ALA A 103 -11.56 -11.14 -6.35
CA ALA A 103 -11.02 -12.10 -7.30
C ALA A 103 -9.54 -12.41 -7.00
N LEU A 104 -8.97 -13.42 -7.68
CA LEU A 104 -7.55 -13.72 -7.58
C LEU A 104 -6.73 -12.76 -8.44
N ALA A 105 -5.73 -12.11 -7.84
CA ALA A 105 -4.67 -11.45 -8.58
C ALA A 105 -3.71 -12.48 -9.17
N THR A 106 -3.80 -12.71 -10.47
CA THR A 106 -2.97 -13.71 -11.16
C THR A 106 -1.58 -13.16 -11.49
N MET A 107 -0.63 -14.03 -11.77
CA MET A 107 0.71 -13.63 -12.24
C MET A 107 0.64 -13.11 -13.69
N GLY A 108 1.48 -12.12 -14.02
CA GLY A 108 1.57 -11.52 -15.36
C GLY A 108 1.10 -10.06 -15.37
N PRO A 109 -0.18 -9.76 -15.64
CA PRO A 109 -0.66 -8.38 -15.68
C PRO A 109 -0.45 -7.66 -14.33
N PRO A 110 -0.10 -6.38 -14.32
CA PRO A 110 0.10 -5.64 -13.07
C PRO A 110 -1.22 -5.40 -12.32
N LEU A 111 -1.11 -5.12 -11.03
CA LEU A 111 -2.18 -4.49 -10.25
C LEU A 111 -2.06 -2.97 -10.37
N ASP A 112 -3.18 -2.33 -10.69
CA ASP A 112 -3.38 -0.90 -10.51
C ASP A 112 -3.96 -0.69 -9.11
N LEU A 113 -3.32 0.19 -8.35
CA LEU A 113 -3.57 0.40 -6.93
C LEU A 113 -4.07 1.83 -6.71
N GLU A 114 -5.20 1.99 -6.06
CA GLU A 114 -5.69 3.30 -5.60
C GLU A 114 -5.87 3.29 -4.08
N LEU A 115 -5.36 4.34 -3.44
CA LEU A 115 -5.76 4.79 -2.10
C LEU A 115 -6.44 6.15 -2.23
N ARG A 116 -7.53 6.34 -1.49
CA ARG A 116 -8.16 7.65 -1.25
C ARG A 116 -8.28 7.90 0.24
N ALA A 117 -7.73 9.01 0.73
CA ALA A 117 -7.96 9.46 2.09
C ALA A 117 -9.39 10.01 2.22
N THR A 118 -10.21 9.37 3.06
CA THR A 118 -11.58 9.81 3.33
C THR A 118 -11.67 10.67 4.59
N LYS A 119 -10.65 10.56 5.46
CA LYS A 119 -10.56 11.37 6.68
C LYS A 119 -9.13 11.48 7.14
N VAL A 120 -8.67 12.71 7.31
CA VAL A 120 -7.37 13.01 7.94
C VAL A 120 -7.60 13.91 9.14
N ARG A 121 -6.95 13.61 10.26
CA ARG A 121 -6.89 14.50 11.44
C ARG A 121 -5.45 14.62 11.87
N GLN A 122 -4.90 15.82 11.74
CA GLN A 122 -3.51 16.12 12.05
C GLN A 122 -3.43 16.92 13.36
N ARG A 123 -2.50 16.48 14.22
CA ARG A 123 -2.01 17.17 15.41
C ARG A 123 -0.50 17.27 15.30
N GLU A 124 0.12 17.99 16.22
CA GLU A 124 1.57 18.25 16.22
C GLU A 124 2.42 16.97 16.13
N THR A 125 2.08 15.94 16.90
CA THR A 125 2.85 14.69 17.00
C THR A 125 2.07 13.45 16.56
N GLN A 126 0.85 13.62 16.05
CA GLN A 126 -0.06 12.52 15.72
C GLN A 126 -0.90 12.84 14.48
N VAL A 127 -0.99 11.90 13.54
CA VAL A 127 -1.92 11.97 12.40
C VAL A 127 -2.75 10.70 12.31
N PHE A 128 -4.07 10.87 12.35
CA PHE A 128 -5.01 9.80 12.01
C PHE A 128 -5.39 9.90 10.53
N GLY A 129 -5.31 8.79 9.82
CA GLY A 129 -5.81 8.65 8.45
C GLY A 129 -6.81 7.49 8.34
N ARG A 130 -7.92 7.72 7.63
CA ARG A 130 -8.83 6.67 7.14
C ARG A 130 -8.81 6.70 5.62
N TYR A 131 -8.77 5.51 5.04
CA TYR A 131 -8.49 5.31 3.63
C TYR A 131 -9.45 4.30 3.03
N GLU A 132 -9.94 4.61 1.84
CA GLU A 132 -10.54 3.64 0.94
C GLU A 132 -9.48 3.13 -0.04
N PHE A 133 -9.55 1.83 -0.34
CA PHE A 133 -8.63 1.16 -1.24
C PHE A 133 -9.41 0.48 -2.36
N ARG A 134 -8.86 0.56 -3.57
CA ARG A 134 -9.39 -0.16 -4.73
C ARG A 134 -8.24 -0.66 -5.59
N PHE A 135 -8.10 -1.98 -5.70
CA PHE A 135 -7.07 -2.61 -6.54
C PHE A 135 -7.72 -3.37 -7.69
N THR A 136 -7.22 -3.14 -8.89
CA THR A 136 -7.73 -3.77 -10.12
C THR A 136 -6.62 -4.46 -10.90
N GLN A 137 -6.98 -5.49 -11.66
CA GLN A 137 -6.12 -6.13 -12.65
C GLN A 137 -6.85 -6.08 -13.99
N GLY A 138 -6.45 -5.15 -14.86
CA GLY A 138 -7.29 -4.75 -15.99
C GLY A 138 -8.66 -4.26 -15.49
N ASP A 139 -9.74 -4.73 -16.11
CA ASP A 139 -11.12 -4.34 -15.72
C ASP A 139 -11.66 -5.08 -14.48
N THR A 140 -10.89 -6.02 -13.92
CA THR A 140 -11.34 -6.85 -12.81
C THR A 140 -11.01 -6.21 -11.46
N LEU A 141 -12.02 -6.01 -10.61
CA LEU A 141 -11.82 -5.68 -9.20
C LEU A 141 -11.21 -6.88 -8.46
N ILE A 142 -10.05 -6.66 -7.87
CA ILE A 142 -9.36 -7.70 -7.10
C ILE A 142 -9.56 -7.49 -5.61
N TYR A 143 -9.36 -6.25 -5.14
CA TYR A 143 -9.45 -5.92 -3.72
C TYR A 143 -10.16 -4.58 -3.53
N GLN A 144 -11.00 -4.51 -2.50
CA GLN A 144 -11.56 -3.27 -1.98
C GLN A 144 -11.44 -3.26 -0.46
N GLY A 145 -11.11 -2.12 0.13
CA GLY A 145 -10.96 -2.03 1.58
C GLY A 145 -11.24 -0.65 2.15
N ASP A 146 -11.51 -0.63 3.45
CA ASP A 146 -11.61 0.56 4.28
C ASP A 146 -10.79 0.33 5.54
N GLN A 147 -9.72 1.10 5.71
CA GLN A 147 -8.78 0.93 6.80
C GLN A 147 -8.36 2.27 7.40
N ALA A 148 -7.93 2.24 8.66
CA ALA A 148 -7.34 3.37 9.33
C ALA A 148 -5.92 3.06 9.80
N ALA A 149 -5.09 4.11 9.81
CA ALA A 149 -3.74 4.09 10.35
C ALA A 149 -3.51 5.29 11.28
N MET A 150 -2.59 5.11 12.21
CA MET A 150 -2.06 6.16 13.07
C MET A 150 -0.59 6.39 12.76
N TRP A 151 -0.23 7.65 12.56
CA TRP A 151 1.14 8.13 12.37
C TRP A 151 1.57 8.93 13.59
N MET A 152 2.68 8.58 14.20
CA MET A 152 3.17 9.24 15.41
C MET A 152 4.56 9.77 15.16
N LYS A 153 4.83 11.00 15.62
CA LYS A 153 6.18 11.54 15.66
C LYS A 153 6.85 11.06 16.94
N VAL A 154 7.88 10.25 16.79
CA VAL A 154 8.67 9.72 17.90
C VAL A 154 9.95 10.54 18.01
N SER A 155 10.29 10.97 19.23
CA SER A 155 11.60 11.54 19.54
C SER A 155 12.50 10.44 20.08
N GLU A 156 13.79 10.47 19.73
CA GLU A 156 14.80 9.69 20.44
C GLU A 156 14.79 10.14 21.91
N SER A 157 14.72 9.17 22.82
CA SER A 157 14.75 9.37 24.28
C SER A 157 16.17 9.53 24.79
#